data_AF-A0A8S9RQQ6-F1
#
_entry.id   AF-A0A8S9RQQ6-F1
#
_cell.length_a   1.000
_cell.length_b   1.000
_cell.length_c   1.000
_cell.angle_alpha   90.00
_cell.angle_beta   90.00
_cell.angle_gamma   90.00
#
_symmetry.space_group_name_H-M   'P 1'
#
loop_
_entity.id
_entity.type
_entity.pdbx_description
1 polymer ?
#
loop_
_entity_poly.entity_id
_entity_poly.type
_entity_poly.pdbx_seq_one_letter_code
_entity_poly.pdbx_strand_id
1 'polypeptide(L)' 'PLILKKLVAHATIYNIWAERNKHLHQGISSTPPMIYKLIDRNIRDTILGKKKIKKSFKTLMLSWLRNV' A
#
# COMPACT_ATOMS: atom_id res chain seq x y z
N PRO A 1 3.98 0.93 14.36
CA PRO A 1 4.30 2.39 14.37
C PRO A 1 3.15 3.23 13.79
N LEU A 2 2.87 4.43 14.32
CA LEU A 2 1.76 5.28 13.83
C LEU A 2 1.90 5.63 12.34
N ILE A 3 3.13 5.93 11.89
CA ILE A 3 3.44 6.19 10.47
C ILE A 3 3.06 5.00 9.59
N LEU A 4 3.33 3.77 10.03
CA LEU A 4 2.96 2.56 9.28
C LEU A 4 1.44 2.43 9.18
N LYS A 5 0.69 2.63 10.27
CA LYS A 5 -0.78 2.58 10.25
C LYS A 5 -1.36 3.62 9.29
N LYS A 6 -0.86 4.86 9.32
CA LYS A 6 -1.29 5.93 8.40
C LYS A 6 -0.97 5.59 6.94
N LEU A 7 0.22 5.05 6.67
CA LEU A 7 0.62 4.61 5.34
C LEU A 7 -0.29 3.51 4.82
N VAL A 8 -0.55 2.47 5.62
CA VAL A 8 -1.42 1.34 5.27
C VAL A 8 -2.83 1.83 4.99
N ALA A 9 -3.39 2.69 5.85
CA ALA A 9 -4.72 3.27 5.64
C ALA A 9 -4.78 4.05 4.32
N HIS A 10 -3.79 4.91 4.05
CA HIS A 10 -3.72 5.69 2.81
C HIS A 10 -3.62 4.80 1.57
N ALA A 11 -2.71 3.82 1.58
CA ALA A 11 -2.55 2.88 0.47
C ALA A 11 -3.82 2.07 0.23
N THR A 12 -4.50 1.63 1.30
CA THR A 12 -5.74 0.85 1.19
C THR A 12 -6.86 1.68 0.59
N ILE A 13 -7.12 2.88 1.13
CA ILE A 13 -8.16 3.78 0.63
C ILE A 13 -7.92 4.13 -0.84
N TYR A 14 -6.68 4.51 -1.17
CA TYR A 14 -6.31 4.88 -2.55
C TYR A 14 -6.54 3.74 -3.54
N ASN A 15 -6.06 2.52 -3.24
CA ASN A 15 -6.20 1.39 -4.16
C ASN A 15 -7.66 0.94 -4.32
N ILE A 16 -8.48 0.98 -3.25
CA ILE A 16 -9.91 0.68 -3.35
C ILE A 16 -10.62 1.71 -4.22
N TRP A 17 -10.35 3.00 -3.99
CA TRP A 17 -10.90 4.08 -4.82
C TRP A 17 -10.48 3.94 -6.29
N ALA A 18 -9.19 3.64 -6.53
CA ALA A 18 -8.66 3.46 -7.88
C ALA A 18 -9.31 2.26 -8.59
N GLU A 19 -9.49 1.14 -7.89
CA GLU A 19 -10.20 -0.02 -8.43
C GLU A 19 -11.66 0.31 -8.76
N ARG A 20 -12.36 1.02 -7.88
CA ARG A 20 -13.74 1.44 -8.13
C ARG A 20 -13.86 2.31 -9.39
N ASN A 21 -12.92 3.22 -9.58
CA ASN A 21 -12.86 4.06 -10.78
C ASN A 21 -12.51 3.25 -12.02
N LYS A 22 -11.59 2.29 -11.89
CA LYS A 22 -11.23 1.39 -12.99
C LYS A 22 -12.43 0.57 -13.44
N HIS A 23 -13.20 0.05 -12.50
CA HIS A 23 -14.45 -0.64 -12.78
C HIS A 23 -15.46 0.27 -13.48
N LEU A 24 -15.65 1.49 -12.97
CA LEU A 24 -16.60 2.47 -13.55
C LEU A 24 -16.25 2.89 -14.98
N HIS A 25 -14.96 3.16 -15.25
CA HIS A 25 -14.53 3.77 -16.52
C HIS A 25 -13.99 2.78 -17.54
N GLN A 26 -13.50 1.61 -17.11
CA GLN A 26 -12.89 0.61 -17.99
C GLN A 26 -13.70 -0.69 -18.03
N GLY A 27 -14.71 -0.86 -17.16
CA GLY A 27 -15.45 -2.12 -17.02
C GLY A 27 -14.60 -3.29 -16.50
N ILE A 28 -13.37 -3.02 -16.04
CA ILE A 28 -12.45 -4.03 -15.56
C ILE A 28 -12.63 -4.21 -14.06
N SER A 29 -12.88 -5.44 -13.63
CA SER A 29 -12.91 -5.84 -12.22
C SER A 29 -11.68 -6.68 -11.88
N SER A 30 -10.84 -6.18 -10.99
CA SER A 30 -9.75 -6.94 -10.39
C SER A 30 -10.30 -7.85 -9.30
N THR A 31 -9.73 -9.04 -9.17
CA THR A 31 -10.09 -9.95 -8.09
C THR A 31 -9.57 -9.42 -6.74
N PRO A 32 -10.24 -9.70 -5.60
CA PRO A 32 -9.75 -9.28 -4.29
C PRO A 32 -8.28 -9.66 -3.99
N PRO A 33 -7.79 -10.86 -4.38
CA PRO A 33 -6.36 -11.19 -4.23
C PRO A 33 -5.41 -10.30 -5.03
N MET A 34 -5.82 -9.84 -6.22
CA MET A 34 -5.02 -8.90 -7.02
C MET A 34 -4.93 -7.54 -6.34
N ILE A 35 -6.05 -7.05 -5.79
CA ILE A 35 -6.10 -5.77 -5.07
C ILE A 35 -5.23 -5.85 -3.81
N TYR A 36 -5.28 -6.97 -3.07
CA TYR A 36 -4.42 -7.18 -1.90
C TYR A 36 -2.92 -7.12 -2.28
N LYS A 37 -2.51 -7.84 -3.33
CA LYS A 37 -1.12 -7.80 -3.82
C LYS A 37 -0.71 -6.39 -4.26
N LEU A 38 -1.62 -5.63 -4.87
CA LEU A 38 -1.36 -4.25 -5.27
C LEU A 38 -1.16 -3.33 -4.07
N ILE A 39 -1.98 -3.47 -3.02
CA ILE A 39 -1.86 -2.73 -1.77
C ILE A 39 -0.53 -3.05 -1.09
N ASP A 40 -0.18 -4.33 -0.93
CA ASP A 40 1.09 -4.76 -0.32
C ASP A 40 2.29 -4.20 -1.11
N ARG A 41 2.26 -4.29 -2.44
CA ARG A 41 3.31 -3.71 -3.29
C ARG A 41 3.43 -2.19 -3.08
N ASN A 42 2.32 -1.46 -3.10
CA ASN A 42 2.32 -0.01 -2.94
C ASN A 42 2.90 0.42 -1.56
N ILE A 43 2.57 -0.32 -0.50
CA ILE A 43 3.15 -0.10 0.83
C ILE A 43 4.66 -0.35 0.81
N ARG A 44 5.11 -1.48 0.24
CA ARG A 44 6.54 -1.82 0.14
C ARG A 44 7.32 -0.78 -0.66
N ASP A 45 6.82 -0.40 -1.83
CA ASP A 45 7.44 0.57 -2.73
C ASP A 45 7.57 1.94 -2.04
N THR A 46 6.52 2.39 -1.34
CA THR A 46 6.55 3.65 -0.58
C THR A 46 7.58 3.59 0.55
N ILE A 47 7.66 2.47 1.26
CA ILE A 47 8.65 2.29 2.33
C ILE A 47 10.07 2.35 1.76
N LEU A 48 10.34 1.60 0.69
CA LEU A 48 11.65 1.52 0.06
C LEU A 48 12.07 2.87 -0.54
N GLY A 49 11.17 3.56 -1.23
CA GLY A 49 11.42 4.86 -1.84
C GLY A 49 11.76 5.95 -0.83
N LYS A 50 11.24 5.85 0.40
CA LYS A 50 11.54 6.82 1.48
C LYS A 50 12.61 6.36 2.46
N LYS A 51 13.06 5.09 2.39
CA LYS A 51 14.03 4.48 3.33
C LYS A 51 15.36 5.23 3.39
N LYS A 52 15.88 5.69 2.24
CA LYS A 52 17.16 6.41 2.17
C LYS A 52 17.07 7.85 2.69
N ILE A 53 15.89 8.46 2.66
CA ILE A 53 15.68 9.88 2.97
C ILE A 53 15.23 10.07 4.42
N LYS A 54 14.32 9.22 4.92
CA LYS A 54 13.73 9.37 6.25
C LYS A 54 14.22 8.27 7.20
N LYS A 55 14.88 8.66 8.29
CA LYS A 55 15.35 7.71 9.33
C LYS A 55 14.21 6.86 9.90
N SER A 56 13.01 7.43 10.05
CA SER A 56 11.80 6.71 10.52
C SER A 56 11.35 5.57 9.61
N PHE A 57 11.80 5.55 8.34
CA PHE A 57 11.45 4.52 7.37
C PHE A 57 12.43 3.33 7.37
N LYS A 58 13.58 3.43 8.07
CA LYS A 58 14.58 2.35 8.11
C LYS A 58 14.03 1.05 8.72
N THR A 59 13.23 1.16 9.78
CA THR A 59 12.65 0.02 10.50
C THR A 59 11.21 -0.29 10.10
N LEU A 60 10.63 0.50 9.20
CA LEU A 60 9.22 0.36 8.81
C LEU A 60 8.97 -0.90 7.99
N MET A 61 9.90 -1.29 7.11
CA MET A 61 9.79 -2.53 6.33
C MET A 61 9.81 -3.77 7.24
N LEU A 62 10.68 -3.78 8.24
CA LEU A 62 10.71 -4.85 9.25
C LEU A 62 9.40 -4.91 10.04
N SER A 63 8.86 -3.74 10.39
CA SER A 63 7.56 -3.66 11.06
C SER A 63 6.41 -4.15 10.17
N TRP A 64 6.48 -3.92 8.85
CA TRP A 64 5.49 -4.40 7.88
C TRP A 64 5.54 -5.93 7.78
N LEU A 65 6.71 -6.50 7.46
CA LEU A 65 6.89 -7.95 7.29
C LEU A 65 6.57 -8.79 8.52
N ARG A 66 6.65 -8.21 9.73
CA ARG A 66 6.24 -8.89 10.96
C ARG A 66 4.71 -9.07 11.09
N ASN A 67 3.92 -8.25 10.39
CA ASN A 67 2.46 -8.22 10.49
C ASN A 67 1.74 -8.60 9.18
N VAL A 68 2.49 -9.06 8.17
CA VAL A 68 1.95 -9.56 6.89
C VAL A 68 1.74 -11.05 6.97
#